data_AF-A0AAV0C6E6-F1
#
_entry.id   AF-A0AAV0C6E6-F1
#
_cell.length_a   1.000
_cell.length_b   1.000
_cell.length_c   1.000
_cell.angle_alpha   90.00
_cell.angle_beta   90.00
_cell.angle_gamma   90.00
#
_symmetry.space_group_name_H-M   'P 1'
#
loop_
_entity.id
_entity.type
_entity.pdbx_description
1 polymer ?
#
loop_
_entity_poly.entity_id
_entity_poly.type
_entity_poly.pdbx_seq_one_letter_code
_entity_poly.pdbx_strand_id
1 'polypeptide(L)'
;MNQPDISNQNNALEDENKSQKIPLSAQRERTGKLKLKDFAGYLHLPIEEAARRMNICPTVMKKICRRDGLVRWPYRKVRSIQRKIVNKSKSLSANDAEERNCAHVEILELQQQLANISEAFFG
;
A
#
# COMPACT_ATOMS: atom_id res chain seq x y z
N MET A 1 -32.33 22.04 20.02
CA MET A 1 -31.32 22.11 18.94
C MET A 1 -30.32 20.98 19.17
N ASN A 2 -30.51 19.81 18.54
CA ASN A 2 -29.63 18.66 18.76
C ASN A 2 -28.85 18.38 17.47
N GLN A 3 -27.53 18.51 17.57
CA GLN A 3 -26.57 18.18 16.51
C GLN A 3 -26.60 16.66 16.25
N PRO A 4 -26.60 16.20 15.00
CA PRO A 4 -26.37 14.79 14.71
C PRO A 4 -24.86 14.47 14.78
N ASP A 5 -24.55 13.41 15.53
CA ASP A 5 -23.26 12.74 15.62
C ASP A 5 -22.69 12.44 14.22
N ILE A 6 -21.49 12.97 13.95
CA ILE A 6 -20.76 12.71 12.71
C ILE A 6 -20.30 11.26 12.75
N SER A 7 -21.04 10.46 11.99
CA SER A 7 -20.92 9.02 11.87
C SER A 7 -19.54 8.60 11.39
N ASN A 8 -19.04 7.60 12.11
CA ASN A 8 -17.86 6.78 11.86
C ASN A 8 -17.80 6.29 10.40
N GLN A 9 -17.02 6.96 9.56
CA GLN A 9 -16.74 6.54 8.18
C GLN A 9 -15.76 5.35 8.15
N ASN A 10 -16.23 4.20 8.62
CA ASN A 10 -15.67 2.93 8.20
C ASN A 10 -16.35 2.55 6.88
N ASN A 11 -15.69 2.89 5.78
CA ASN A 11 -16.08 2.44 4.44
C ASN A 11 -15.99 0.91 4.38
N ALA A 12 -17.09 0.26 4.72
CA ALA A 12 -17.45 -1.06 4.23
C ALA A 12 -17.73 -0.93 2.73
N LEU A 13 -16.75 -1.31 1.91
CA LEU A 13 -17.03 -1.65 0.52
C LEU A 13 -17.40 -3.13 0.50
N GLU A 14 -18.69 -3.35 0.71
CA GLU A 14 -19.45 -4.45 0.14
C GLU A 14 -19.20 -4.45 -1.38
N ASP A 15 -18.72 -5.57 -1.93
CA ASP A 15 -18.83 -5.81 -3.36
C ASP A 15 -19.07 -7.30 -3.60
N GLU A 16 -20.34 -7.59 -3.85
CA GLU A 16 -20.91 -8.79 -4.44
C GLU A 16 -20.14 -9.17 -5.72
N ASN A 17 -19.22 -10.13 -5.65
CA ASN A 17 -18.71 -10.76 -6.87
C ASN A 17 -18.72 -12.28 -6.73
N LYS A 18 -19.75 -12.86 -7.33
CA LYS A 18 -20.02 -14.29 -7.46
C LYS A 18 -18.96 -14.93 -8.38
N SER A 19 -17.72 -15.01 -7.91
CA SER A 19 -16.62 -15.56 -8.69
C SER A 19 -16.69 -17.08 -8.67
N GLN A 20 -16.78 -17.68 -9.87
CA GLN A 20 -16.78 -19.11 -10.10
C GLN A 20 -15.75 -19.80 -9.20
N LYS A 21 -16.18 -20.80 -8.41
CA LYS A 21 -15.31 -21.45 -7.43
C LYS A 21 -14.17 -22.17 -8.14
N ILE A 22 -13.03 -21.51 -8.28
CA ILE A 22 -11.77 -22.11 -8.72
C ILE A 22 -11.48 -23.28 -7.77
N PRO A 23 -11.16 -24.49 -8.26
CA PRO A 23 -10.83 -25.60 -7.40
C PRO A 23 -9.64 -25.23 -6.50
N LEU A 24 -9.70 -25.67 -5.23
CA LEU A 24 -8.68 -25.34 -4.22
C LEU A 24 -7.26 -25.72 -4.68
N SER A 25 -7.12 -26.75 -5.52
CA SER A 25 -5.86 -27.13 -6.16
C SER A 25 -5.29 -26.02 -7.05
N ALA A 26 -6.09 -25.47 -7.96
CA ALA A 26 -5.68 -24.39 -8.85
C ALA A 26 -5.40 -23.07 -8.09
N GLN A 27 -6.15 -22.79 -7.02
CA GLN A 27 -5.87 -21.63 -6.15
C GLN A 27 -4.53 -21.78 -5.43
N ARG A 28 -4.20 -22.98 -4.92
CA ARG A 28 -2.92 -23.26 -4.25
C ARG A 28 -1.75 -23.21 -5.22
N GLU A 29 -1.92 -23.70 -6.43
CA GLU A 29 -0.87 -23.63 -7.46
C GLU A 29 -0.55 -22.18 -7.85
N ARG A 30 -1.59 -21.37 -8.11
CA ARG A 30 -1.43 -19.93 -8.42
C ARG A 30 -0.75 -19.18 -7.28
N THR A 31 -1.24 -19.35 -6.05
CA THR A 31 -0.73 -18.62 -4.88
C THR A 31 0.61 -19.14 -4.40
N GLY A 32 0.95 -20.40 -4.69
CA GLY A 32 2.26 -20.99 -4.40
C GLY A 32 3.39 -20.38 -5.24
N LYS A 33 3.09 -19.98 -6.49
CA LYS A 33 4.03 -19.33 -7.42
C LYS A 33 4.25 -17.85 -7.14
N LEU A 34 3.33 -17.20 -6.42
CA LEU A 34 3.45 -15.78 -6.05
C LEU A 34 4.58 -15.56 -5.05
N LYS A 35 5.34 -14.49 -5.27
CA LYS A 35 6.42 -14.03 -4.40
C LYS A 35 6.12 -12.63 -3.89
N LEU A 36 6.82 -12.23 -2.83
CA LEU A 36 6.73 -10.89 -2.28
C LEU A 36 6.90 -9.80 -3.36
N LYS A 37 7.84 -9.99 -4.30
CA LYS A 37 8.11 -9.06 -5.41
C LYS A 37 6.87 -8.73 -6.25
N ASP A 38 5.95 -9.69 -6.40
CA ASP A 38 4.68 -9.47 -7.12
C ASP A 38 3.77 -8.49 -6.38
N PHE A 39 3.98 -8.31 -5.08
CA PHE A 39 3.23 -7.39 -4.22
C PHE A 39 3.91 -6.02 -4.06
N ALA A 40 5.13 -5.82 -4.57
CA ALA A 40 5.88 -4.58 -4.44
C ALA A 40 5.12 -3.36 -4.96
N GLY A 41 4.41 -3.54 -6.08
CA GLY A 41 3.55 -2.49 -6.67
C GLY A 41 2.37 -2.08 -5.80
N TYR A 42 1.98 -2.87 -4.79
CA TYR A 42 0.78 -2.66 -3.98
C TYR A 42 1.07 -2.23 -2.53
N LEU A 43 2.32 -2.04 -2.14
CA LEU A 43 2.71 -1.64 -0.78
C LEU A 43 2.15 -0.26 -0.36
N HIS A 44 1.75 0.55 -1.34
CA HIS A 44 1.05 1.82 -1.14
C HIS A 44 -0.42 1.66 -0.68
N LEU A 45 -0.97 0.45 -0.74
CA LEU A 45 -2.35 0.13 -0.40
C LEU A 45 -2.44 -0.66 0.91
N PRO A 46 -3.60 -0.66 1.58
CA PRO A 46 -3.90 -1.63 2.62
C PRO A 46 -3.78 -3.06 2.07
N ILE A 47 -3.38 -4.00 2.94
CA ILE A 47 -3.23 -5.41 2.54
C ILE A 47 -4.51 -6.03 1.98
N GLU A 48 -5.67 -5.57 2.45
CA GLU A 48 -6.99 -5.99 1.96
C GLU A 48 -7.21 -5.57 0.51
N GLU A 49 -6.91 -4.31 0.20
CA GLU A 49 -7.05 -3.76 -1.15
C GLU A 49 -5.99 -4.34 -2.10
N ALA A 50 -4.75 -4.53 -1.63
CA ALA A 50 -3.70 -5.22 -2.39
C ALA A 50 -4.13 -6.66 -2.74
N ALA A 51 -4.72 -7.37 -1.79
CA ALA A 51 -5.21 -8.74 -1.99
C ALA A 51 -6.41 -8.78 -2.96
N ARG A 52 -7.32 -7.81 -2.87
CA ARG A 52 -8.45 -7.64 -3.80
C ARG A 52 -7.96 -7.43 -5.23
N ARG A 53 -6.99 -6.54 -5.46
CA ARG A 53 -6.43 -6.30 -6.80
C ARG A 53 -5.70 -7.50 -7.39
N MET A 54 -5.07 -8.31 -6.54
CA MET A 54 -4.41 -9.55 -6.95
C MET A 54 -5.36 -10.76 -7.06
N ASN A 55 -6.64 -10.54 -6.73
CA ASN A 55 -7.69 -11.57 -6.65
C ASN A 55 -7.29 -12.75 -5.75
N ILE A 56 -6.70 -12.46 -4.59
CA ILE A 56 -6.35 -13.45 -3.57
C ILE A 56 -6.95 -13.07 -2.23
N CYS A 57 -7.20 -14.05 -1.37
CA CYS A 57 -7.67 -13.77 -0.01
C CYS A 57 -6.57 -13.07 0.80
N PRO A 58 -6.89 -12.06 1.63
CA PRO A 58 -5.93 -11.40 2.51
C PRO A 58 -5.17 -12.38 3.42
N THR A 59 -5.80 -13.48 3.82
CA THR A 59 -5.18 -14.55 4.62
C THR A 59 -4.07 -15.27 3.86
N VAL A 60 -4.24 -15.51 2.55
CA VAL A 60 -3.24 -16.13 1.69
C VAL A 60 -2.11 -15.13 1.42
N MET A 61 -2.44 -13.87 1.11
CA MET A 61 -1.48 -12.77 1.00
C MET A 61 -0.59 -12.69 2.25
N LYS A 62 -1.19 -12.69 3.46
CA LYS A 62 -0.47 -12.70 4.75
C LYS A 62 0.42 -13.94 4.91
N LYS A 63 -0.02 -15.13 4.45
CA LYS A 63 0.79 -16.35 4.49
C LYS A 63 2.03 -16.23 3.60
N ILE A 64 1.88 -15.73 2.38
CA ILE A 64 3.00 -15.53 1.45
C ILE A 64 3.95 -14.47 2.00
N CYS A 65 3.43 -13.34 2.49
CA CYS A 65 4.22 -12.30 3.13
C CYS A 65 5.05 -12.85 4.30
N ARG A 66 4.43 -13.62 5.21
CA ARG A 66 5.14 -14.24 6.33
C ARG A 66 6.19 -15.27 5.91
N ARG A 67 5.92 -16.04 4.85
CA ARG A 67 6.87 -17.01 4.28
C ARG A 67 8.12 -16.30 3.76
N ASP A 68 7.94 -15.15 3.13
CA ASP A 68 9.00 -14.36 2.52
C ASP A 68 9.61 -13.34 3.51
N GLY A 69 9.36 -13.46 4.82
CA GLY A 69 9.96 -12.62 5.87
C GLY A 69 9.23 -11.30 6.18
N LEU A 70 8.20 -10.95 5.41
CA LEU A 70 7.37 -9.76 5.64
C LEU A 70 6.31 -10.03 6.71
N VAL A 71 6.72 -9.92 7.98
CA VAL A 71 5.83 -10.10 9.13
C VAL A 71 4.80 -8.96 9.23
N ARG A 72 5.18 -7.74 8.85
CA ARG A 72 4.35 -6.54 8.96
C ARG A 72 4.25 -5.82 7.62
N TRP A 73 3.02 -5.59 7.17
CA TRP A 73 2.75 -4.85 5.94
C TRP A 73 3.20 -3.37 6.05
N PRO A 74 4.12 -2.87 5.20
CA PRO A 74 4.76 -1.56 5.34
C PRO A 74 3.85 -0.38 4.99
N TYR A 75 2.55 -0.59 4.77
CA TYR A 75 1.56 0.45 4.46
C TYR A 75 1.62 1.66 5.39
N ARG A 76 1.77 1.45 6.71
CA ARG A 76 1.84 2.55 7.68
C ARG A 76 3.04 3.47 7.44
N LYS A 77 4.21 2.88 7.14
CA LYS A 77 5.45 3.62 6.91
C LYS A 77 5.41 4.30 5.54
N VAL A 78 4.92 3.60 4.51
CA VAL A 78 4.70 4.13 3.16
C VAL A 78 3.74 5.33 3.19
N ARG A 79 2.59 5.21 3.85
CA ARG A 79 1.61 6.30 3.97
C ARG A 79 2.15 7.51 4.72
N SER A 80 3.01 7.29 5.71
CA SER A 80 3.66 8.40 6.44
C SER A 80 4.55 9.23 5.51
N ILE A 81 5.37 8.55 4.71
CA ILE A 81 6.29 9.20 3.78
C ILE A 81 5.53 9.86 2.62
N GLN A 82 4.51 9.20 2.06
CA GLN A 82 3.65 9.80 1.04
C GLN A 82 2.98 11.10 1.53
N ARG A 83 2.51 11.14 2.78
CA ARG A 83 1.97 12.39 3.34
C ARG A 83 3.02 13.49 3.42
N LYS A 84 4.26 13.18 3.77
CA LYS A 84 5.36 14.15 3.76
C LYS A 84 5.61 14.70 2.36
N ILE A 85 5.65 13.81 1.35
CA ILE A 85 5.81 14.20 -0.07
C ILE A 85 4.67 15.15 -0.49
N VAL A 86 3.42 14.77 -0.22
CA VAL A 86 2.26 15.58 -0.58
C VAL A 86 2.29 16.94 0.12
N ASN A 87 2.60 16.98 1.41
CA ASN A 87 2.70 18.23 2.16
C ASN A 87 3.79 19.15 1.59
N LYS A 88 4.99 18.60 1.33
CA LYS A 88 6.11 19.34 0.75
C LYS A 88 5.80 19.84 -0.65
N SER A 89 5.11 19.05 -1.47
CA SER A 89 4.66 19.45 -2.81
C SER A 89 3.60 20.55 -2.80
N LYS A 90 2.72 20.59 -1.79
CA LYS A 90 1.67 21.63 -1.66
C LYS A 90 2.26 22.98 -1.24
N SER A 91 3.30 22.97 -0.40
CA SER A 91 4.05 24.18 -0.01
C SER A 91 4.90 24.74 -1.16
N LEU A 92 5.12 23.99 -2.24
CA LEU A 92 5.93 24.34 -3.41
C LEU A 92 5.34 25.47 -4.29
N SER A 93 4.22 26.08 -3.89
CA SER A 93 3.65 27.24 -4.57
C SER A 93 4.42 28.55 -4.31
N ALA A 94 5.56 28.48 -3.62
CA ALA A 94 6.47 29.58 -3.45
C ALA A 94 7.15 29.96 -4.79
N ASN A 95 7.30 31.27 -5.02
CA ASN A 95 7.79 31.84 -6.29
C ASN A 95 9.29 31.63 -6.53
N ASP A 96 10.02 31.09 -5.55
CA ASP A 96 11.48 31.03 -5.56
C ASP A 96 12.02 29.72 -6.16
N ALA A 97 12.94 29.86 -7.12
CA ALA A 97 13.55 28.73 -7.83
C ALA A 97 14.38 27.82 -6.91
N GLU A 98 15.05 28.42 -5.91
CA GLU A 98 15.85 27.68 -4.93
C GLU A 98 14.97 26.84 -4.01
N GLU A 99 13.83 27.36 -3.57
CA GLU A 99 12.90 26.64 -2.72
C GLU A 99 12.26 25.44 -3.45
N ARG A 100 11.97 25.62 -4.75
CA ARG A 100 11.57 24.51 -5.63
C ARG A 100 12.63 23.42 -5.73
N ASN A 101 13.90 23.80 -5.87
CA ASN A 101 15.01 22.85 -5.97
C ASN A 101 15.23 22.09 -4.65
N CYS A 102 15.26 22.80 -3.51
CA CYS A 102 15.39 22.18 -2.19
C CYS A 102 14.26 21.19 -1.90
N ALA A 103 13.02 21.57 -2.19
CA ALA A 103 11.89 20.68 -2.00
C ALA A 103 11.83 19.55 -3.03
N HIS A 104 12.37 19.73 -4.25
CA HIS A 104 12.56 18.63 -5.20
C HIS A 104 13.54 17.57 -4.66
N VAL A 105 14.69 18.01 -4.11
CA VAL A 105 15.67 17.12 -3.47
C VAL A 105 15.04 16.35 -2.31
N GLU A 106 14.26 17.03 -1.46
CA GLU A 106 13.61 16.39 -0.32
C GLU A 106 12.53 15.38 -0.74
N ILE A 107 11.78 15.67 -1.82
CA ILE A 107 10.83 14.72 -2.41
C ILE A 107 11.56 13.48 -2.94
N LEU A 108 12.69 13.66 -3.63
CA LEU A 108 13.51 12.56 -4.13
C LEU A 108 14.03 11.68 -2.99
N GLU A 109 14.49 12.28 -1.89
CA GLU A 109 14.94 11.53 -0.72
C GLU A 109 13.81 10.71 -0.08
N LEU A 110 12.62 11.29 0.04
CA LEU A 110 11.44 10.58 0.54
C LEU A 110 11.04 9.43 -0.39
N GLN A 111 11.16 9.58 -1.71
CA GLN A 111 10.96 8.48 -2.66
C GLN A 111 12.02 7.39 -2.52
N GLN A 112 13.28 7.76 -2.31
CA GLN A 112 14.35 6.80 -2.03
C GLN A 112 14.08 6.03 -0.74
N GLN A 113 13.59 6.69 0.31
CA GLN A 113 13.19 6.00 1.55
C GLN A 113 12.06 5.00 1.30
N LEU A 114 11.08 5.32 0.45
CA LEU A 114 10.05 4.36 0.04
C LEU A 114 10.63 3.16 -0.70
N ALA A 115 11.57 3.40 -1.62
CA ALA A 115 12.27 2.35 -2.35
C ALA A 115 13.06 1.45 -1.39
N ASN A 116 13.83 2.04 -0.46
CA ASN A 116 14.59 1.31 0.54
C ASN A 116 13.68 0.51 1.48
N ILE A 117 12.51 1.03 1.86
CA ILE A 117 11.51 0.27 2.62
C ILE A 117 10.95 -0.87 1.79
N SER A 118 10.82 -0.71 0.47
CA SER A 118 10.43 -1.82 -0.37
C SER A 118 11.54 -2.88 -0.37
N GLU A 119 12.79 -2.49 -0.66
CA GLU A 119 13.96 -3.38 -0.78
C GLU A 119 14.34 -4.07 0.53
N ALA A 120 14.34 -3.37 1.66
CA ALA A 120 14.66 -3.95 2.97
C ALA A 120 13.67 -5.03 3.42
N PHE A 121 12.50 -5.10 2.78
CA PHE A 121 11.53 -6.16 3.02
C PHE A 121 11.60 -7.28 1.97
N PHE A 122 12.36 -7.11 0.87
CA PHE A 122 12.59 -8.12 -0.17
C PHE A 122 13.98 -8.79 -0.10
N GLY A 123 14.86 -8.32 0.78
CA GLY A 123 16.24 -8.76 0.95
C GLY A 123 16.42 -9.85 2.01
#